data_AF-A0A1M5UIC5-F1
#
_entry.id   AF-A0A1M5UIC5-F1
#
_cell.length_a   1.000
_cell.length_b   1.000
_cell.length_c   1.000
_cell.angle_alpha   90.00
_cell.angle_beta   90.00
_cell.angle_gamma   90.00
#
_symmetry.space_group_name_H-M   'P 1'
#
loop_
_entity.id
_entity.type
_entity.pdbx_description
1 polymer ?
#
loop_
_entity_poly.entity_id
_entity_poly.type
_entity_poly.pdbx_seq_one_letter_code
_entity_poly.pdbx_strand_id
1 'polypeptide(L)'
;MKSMFPILLLAAATLQAQTPPRLIVRGDDMGFSHAGNEALIKSYKDGIETSIEVIVPSPWFPEAVKLLRDNPGIDVGIHIALTSEWENIKYRPVSACPSLTDADGYFYPMIWPNKNYPGQSLTENKWTLADIEKEMRAQIGLALKKIPRISHISAHMGCYDMDPAVKALAKRLAVEYKIDIDPAERGVKGVGYKGPHQTVEEKVSSFLAMLETLKPGETYLFVDHPGLDTPELQAIFHIGYENVATDRQGVTDLFTDNRIREAIRRKGVQLVSYADLKK
;
A
#
# COMPACT_ATOMS: atom_id res chain seq x y z
N MET A 1 61.81 44.43 -19.40
CA MET A 1 60.36 44.31 -19.70
C MET A 1 60.03 42.85 -20.00
N LYS A 2 59.53 42.11 -19.02
CA LYS A 2 58.79 40.85 -19.24
C LYS A 2 57.65 40.85 -18.24
N SER A 3 56.45 41.19 -18.73
CA SER A 3 55.21 41.11 -17.96
C SER A 3 54.77 39.65 -17.96
N MET A 4 54.69 39.03 -16.78
CA MET A 4 54.00 37.76 -16.57
C MET A 4 52.58 38.08 -16.13
N PHE A 5 51.61 37.80 -16.99
CA PHE A 5 50.20 37.74 -16.61
C PHE A 5 49.90 36.34 -16.04
N PRO A 6 49.30 36.22 -14.85
CA PRO A 6 48.77 34.94 -14.38
C PRO A 6 47.48 34.62 -15.14
N ILE A 7 47.46 33.50 -15.86
CA ILE A 7 46.25 32.92 -16.42
C ILE A 7 45.49 32.25 -15.28
N LEU A 8 44.34 32.83 -14.91
CA LEU A 8 43.42 32.24 -13.95
C LEU A 8 42.62 31.13 -14.67
N LEU A 9 42.99 29.87 -14.46
CA LEU A 9 42.15 28.74 -14.88
C LEU A 9 40.94 28.66 -13.94
N LEU A 10 39.77 29.09 -14.41
CA LEU A 10 38.50 28.71 -13.80
C LEU A 10 38.24 27.23 -14.11
N ALA A 11 38.45 26.36 -13.13
CA ALA A 11 37.91 25.01 -13.18
C ALA A 11 36.40 25.09 -12.95
N ALA A 12 35.62 24.98 -14.03
CA ALA A 12 34.19 24.76 -13.93
C ALA A 12 33.95 23.33 -13.42
N ALA A 13 33.79 23.18 -12.10
CA ALA A 13 33.27 21.95 -11.53
C ALA A 13 31.82 21.81 -12.02
N THR A 14 31.59 20.90 -12.96
CA THR A 14 30.24 20.47 -13.28
C THR A 14 29.67 19.80 -12.04
N LEU A 15 28.83 20.51 -11.28
CA LEU A 15 27.94 19.85 -10.32
C LEU A 15 27.04 18.91 -11.14
N GLN A 16 27.38 17.64 -11.15
CA GLN A 16 26.47 16.63 -11.63
C GLN A 16 25.27 16.64 -10.67
N ALA A 17 24.12 17.10 -11.15
CA ALA A 17 22.91 17.16 -10.35
C ALA A 17 22.65 15.76 -9.78
N GLN A 18 22.68 15.63 -8.45
CA GLN A 18 22.38 14.36 -7.80
C GLN A 18 20.92 14.01 -8.11
N THR A 19 20.68 12.79 -8.56
CA THR A 19 19.31 12.27 -8.74
C THR A 19 18.57 12.38 -7.41
N PRO A 20 17.40 13.02 -7.34
CA PRO A 20 16.68 13.18 -6.09
C PRO A 20 16.26 11.83 -5.50
N PRO A 21 16.03 11.76 -4.17
CA PRO A 21 15.33 10.61 -3.59
C PRO A 21 13.94 10.49 -4.20
N ARG A 22 13.51 9.25 -4.46
CA ARG A 22 12.17 8.93 -4.97
C ARG A 22 11.32 8.29 -3.88
N LEU A 23 10.05 8.63 -3.79
CA LEU A 23 9.12 8.10 -2.80
C LEU A 23 7.81 7.66 -3.45
N ILE A 24 7.44 6.41 -3.23
CA ILE A 24 6.11 5.88 -3.47
C ILE A 24 5.34 6.01 -2.15
N VAL A 25 4.17 6.65 -2.20
CA VAL A 25 3.25 6.71 -1.06
C VAL A 25 2.03 5.90 -1.44
N ARG A 26 1.81 4.80 -0.71
CA ARG A 26 0.78 3.82 -1.02
C ARG A 26 -0.30 3.80 0.05
N GLY A 27 -1.54 3.91 -0.39
CA GLY A 27 -2.72 3.64 0.43
C GLY A 27 -3.24 2.23 0.23
N ASP A 28 -3.41 1.48 1.32
CA ASP A 28 -3.93 0.12 1.28
C ASP A 28 -5.45 0.06 1.52
N ASP A 29 -6.01 -1.12 1.24
CA ASP A 29 -7.38 -1.55 1.56
C ASP A 29 -8.54 -0.99 0.73
N MET A 30 -8.33 -0.41 -0.46
CA MET A 30 -9.46 0.10 -1.25
C MET A 30 -10.52 -1.00 -1.48
N GLY A 31 -11.78 -0.66 -1.23
CA GLY A 31 -12.93 -1.54 -1.30
C GLY A 31 -13.42 -2.04 0.07
N PHE A 32 -12.66 -1.89 1.15
CA PHE A 32 -13.12 -2.38 2.46
C PHE A 32 -14.32 -1.62 3.01
N SER A 33 -14.37 -0.30 2.83
CA SER A 33 -15.45 0.59 3.31
C SER A 33 -15.66 1.75 2.33
N HIS A 34 -16.82 2.39 2.38
CA HIS A 34 -17.05 3.63 1.64
C HIS A 34 -16.13 4.74 2.14
N ALA A 35 -16.03 4.90 3.47
CA ALA A 35 -15.15 5.88 4.10
C ALA A 35 -13.67 5.69 3.72
N GLY A 36 -13.22 4.44 3.59
CA GLY A 36 -11.88 4.11 3.08
C GLY A 36 -11.69 4.49 1.62
N ASN A 37 -12.65 4.13 0.77
CA ASN A 37 -12.64 4.50 -0.64
C ASN A 37 -12.54 6.02 -0.86
N GLU A 38 -13.35 6.79 -0.14
CA GLU A 38 -13.34 8.25 -0.23
C GLU A 38 -12.02 8.84 0.27
N ALA A 39 -11.49 8.32 1.39
CA ALA A 39 -10.21 8.75 1.94
C ALA A 39 -9.04 8.53 1.00
N LEU A 40 -8.95 7.38 0.34
CA LEU A 40 -7.90 7.07 -0.64
C LEU A 40 -8.00 8.03 -1.83
N ILE A 41 -9.19 8.20 -2.41
CA ILE A 41 -9.36 9.17 -3.52
C ILE A 41 -9.02 10.60 -3.09
N LYS A 42 -9.35 10.98 -1.85
CA LYS A 42 -8.98 12.28 -1.29
C LYS A 42 -7.46 12.42 -1.15
N SER A 43 -6.79 11.42 -0.58
CA SER A 43 -5.34 11.37 -0.40
C SER A 43 -4.59 11.48 -1.72
N TYR A 44 -5.11 10.87 -2.78
CA TYR A 44 -4.58 11.00 -4.14
C TYR A 44 -4.81 12.40 -4.73
N LYS A 45 -6.04 12.91 -4.70
CA LYS A 45 -6.39 14.18 -5.36
C LYS A 45 -5.81 15.40 -4.67
N ASP A 46 -5.84 15.40 -3.34
CA ASP A 46 -5.51 16.55 -2.52
C ASP A 46 -4.15 16.42 -1.84
N GLY A 47 -3.50 15.26 -1.95
CA GLY A 47 -2.38 14.88 -1.10
C GLY A 47 -1.15 14.38 -1.86
N ILE A 48 -0.45 13.44 -1.23
CA ILE A 48 0.84 12.90 -1.66
C ILE A 48 0.78 11.44 -2.11
N GLU A 49 -0.39 10.81 -2.06
CA GLU A 49 -0.57 9.40 -2.43
C GLU A 49 -0.34 9.20 -3.93
N THR A 50 0.40 8.15 -4.28
CA THR A 50 0.80 7.85 -5.66
C THR A 50 0.35 6.48 -6.13
N SER A 51 -0.05 5.59 -5.23
CA SER A 51 -0.56 4.25 -5.56
C SER A 51 -1.65 3.81 -4.56
N ILE A 52 -2.63 3.04 -5.04
CA ILE A 52 -3.67 2.42 -4.21
C ILE A 52 -3.69 0.90 -4.43
N GLU A 53 -3.87 0.13 -3.36
CA GLU A 53 -4.05 -1.32 -3.40
C GLU A 53 -5.52 -1.70 -3.13
N VAL A 54 -6.11 -2.52 -4.00
CA VAL A 54 -7.55 -2.86 -3.95
C VAL A 54 -7.78 -4.28 -3.44
N ILE A 55 -8.61 -4.43 -2.41
CA ILE A 55 -9.08 -5.74 -1.91
C ILE A 55 -10.31 -6.17 -2.71
N VAL A 56 -10.19 -7.22 -3.50
CA VAL A 56 -11.28 -7.71 -4.37
C VAL A 56 -12.48 -8.30 -3.62
N PRO A 57 -12.32 -9.18 -2.61
CA PRO A 57 -13.46 -9.80 -1.92
C PRO A 57 -14.22 -8.84 -0.98
N SER A 58 -13.80 -7.57 -0.91
CA SER A 58 -14.36 -6.60 0.02
C SER A 58 -15.72 -6.03 -0.43
N PRO A 59 -16.62 -5.65 0.50
CA PRO A 59 -17.99 -5.26 0.17
C PRO A 59 -18.13 -4.01 -0.72
N TRP A 60 -17.19 -3.07 -0.63
CA TRP A 60 -17.18 -1.84 -1.42
C TRP A 60 -16.27 -1.91 -2.65
N PHE A 61 -15.81 -3.10 -3.05
CA PHE A 61 -15.10 -3.29 -4.32
C PHE A 61 -15.86 -2.73 -5.54
N PRO A 62 -17.21 -2.88 -5.68
CA PRO A 62 -17.93 -2.28 -6.80
C PRO A 62 -17.81 -0.75 -6.88
N GLU A 63 -17.77 -0.07 -5.73
CA GLU A 63 -17.53 1.37 -5.67
C GLU A 63 -16.07 1.70 -5.99
N ALA A 64 -15.11 0.95 -5.45
CA ALA A 64 -13.70 1.12 -5.75
C ALA A 64 -13.44 1.08 -7.27
N VAL A 65 -14.06 0.14 -7.99
CA VAL A 65 -14.02 0.08 -9.47
C VAL A 65 -14.54 1.36 -10.12
N LYS A 66 -15.65 1.91 -9.64
CA LYS A 66 -16.23 3.17 -10.15
C LYS A 66 -15.26 4.33 -9.92
N LEU A 67 -14.77 4.49 -8.70
CA LEU A 67 -13.88 5.58 -8.33
C LEU A 67 -12.55 5.51 -9.08
N LEU A 68 -11.96 4.32 -9.24
CA LEU A 68 -10.71 4.14 -9.97
C LEU A 68 -10.86 4.34 -11.48
N ARG A 69 -12.04 4.07 -12.06
CA ARG A 69 -12.33 4.43 -13.45
C ARG A 69 -12.44 5.94 -13.62
N ASP A 70 -13.07 6.62 -12.66
CA ASP A 70 -13.25 8.07 -12.69
C ASP A 70 -11.94 8.83 -12.36
N ASN A 71 -10.90 8.13 -11.92
CA ASN A 71 -9.56 8.65 -11.61
C ASN A 71 -8.46 7.85 -12.33
N PRO A 72 -8.33 7.92 -13.66
CA PRO A 72 -7.41 7.06 -14.42
C PRO A 72 -5.91 7.40 -14.23
N GLY A 73 -5.57 8.46 -13.48
CA GLY A 73 -4.20 8.89 -13.24
C GLY A 73 -3.50 8.25 -12.03
N ILE A 74 -4.23 7.63 -11.09
CA ILE A 74 -3.61 6.97 -9.93
C ILE A 74 -3.08 5.59 -10.31
N ASP A 75 -1.88 5.20 -9.89
CA ASP A 75 -1.43 3.82 -10.06
C ASP A 75 -2.21 2.87 -9.13
N VAL A 76 -2.43 1.64 -9.58
CA VAL A 76 -3.30 0.69 -8.87
C VAL A 76 -2.68 -0.71 -8.84
N GLY A 77 -2.67 -1.30 -7.66
CA GLY A 77 -2.35 -2.70 -7.42
C GLY A 77 -3.55 -3.48 -6.89
N ILE A 78 -3.46 -4.81 -6.93
CA ILE A 78 -4.40 -5.70 -6.25
C ILE A 78 -3.80 -6.13 -4.90
N HIS A 79 -4.55 -5.91 -3.82
CA HIS A 79 -4.25 -6.35 -2.47
C HIS A 79 -4.89 -7.72 -2.24
N ILE A 80 -4.12 -8.79 -2.43
CA ILE A 80 -4.62 -10.16 -2.27
C ILE A 80 -4.98 -10.40 -0.82
N ALA A 81 -6.23 -10.78 -0.57
CA ALA A 81 -6.73 -11.07 0.77
C ALA A 81 -7.05 -12.56 0.93
N LEU A 82 -6.51 -13.16 1.99
CA LEU A 82 -6.85 -14.52 2.44
C LEU A 82 -7.43 -14.50 3.87
N THR A 83 -7.71 -13.31 4.40
CA THR A 83 -8.20 -13.06 5.75
C THR A 83 -9.35 -12.05 5.76
N SER A 84 -10.08 -12.02 6.86
CA SER A 84 -11.20 -11.11 7.12
C SER A 84 -11.23 -10.68 8.59
N GLU A 85 -10.36 -9.75 8.94
CA GLU A 85 -9.98 -9.39 10.31
C GLU A 85 -11.05 -8.65 11.10
N TRP A 86 -11.90 -7.88 10.43
CA TRP A 86 -12.85 -6.99 11.11
C TRP A 86 -14.03 -7.75 11.73
N GLU A 87 -14.54 -7.28 12.87
CA GLU A 87 -15.64 -7.94 13.59
C GLU A 87 -16.97 -7.83 12.84
N ASN A 88 -17.33 -6.60 12.42
CA ASN A 88 -18.67 -6.30 11.88
C ASN A 88 -18.76 -6.38 10.36
N ILE A 89 -17.63 -6.46 9.66
CA ILE A 89 -17.57 -6.57 8.21
C ILE A 89 -16.70 -7.77 7.85
N LYS A 90 -17.25 -8.66 7.02
CA LYS A 90 -16.58 -9.91 6.69
C LYS A 90 -16.44 -10.12 5.20
N TYR A 91 -15.31 -10.68 4.79
CA TYR A 91 -15.02 -11.04 3.41
C TYR A 91 -15.27 -12.53 3.21
N ARG A 92 -15.98 -12.85 2.14
CA ARG A 92 -16.04 -14.22 1.62
C ARG A 92 -15.09 -14.35 0.44
N PRO A 93 -14.53 -15.54 0.19
CA PRO A 93 -13.72 -15.74 -1.00
C PRO A 93 -14.52 -15.54 -2.29
N VAL A 94 -13.82 -15.12 -3.34
CA VAL A 94 -14.40 -14.96 -4.68
C VAL A 94 -14.67 -16.32 -5.33
N SER A 95 -13.93 -17.35 -4.92
CA SER A 95 -14.03 -18.73 -5.40
C SER A 95 -14.54 -19.68 -4.31
N ALA A 96 -14.90 -20.90 -4.68
CA ALA A 96 -15.19 -21.96 -3.71
C ALA A 96 -13.89 -22.58 -3.18
N CYS A 97 -13.41 -22.11 -2.02
CA CYS A 97 -12.16 -22.54 -1.38
C CYS A 97 -12.37 -22.85 0.13
N PRO A 98 -13.03 -23.98 0.47
CA PRO A 98 -13.46 -24.27 1.83
C PRO A 98 -12.31 -24.40 2.83
N SER A 99 -11.07 -24.64 2.39
CA SER A 99 -9.91 -24.70 3.29
C SER A 99 -9.42 -23.32 3.76
N LEU A 100 -9.98 -22.23 3.22
CA LEU A 100 -9.63 -20.85 3.58
C LEU A 100 -10.71 -20.17 4.44
N THR A 101 -11.81 -20.87 4.73
CA THR A 101 -12.97 -20.27 5.39
C THR A 101 -13.30 -20.93 6.71
N ASP A 102 -13.90 -20.15 7.61
CA ASP A 102 -14.54 -20.64 8.82
C ASP A 102 -15.88 -21.35 8.53
N ALA A 103 -16.59 -21.74 9.59
CA ALA A 103 -17.87 -22.43 9.51
C ALA A 103 -19.01 -21.59 8.90
N ASP A 104 -18.89 -20.27 8.92
CA ASP A 104 -19.87 -19.32 8.35
C ASP A 104 -19.52 -18.91 6.90
N GLY A 105 -18.42 -19.47 6.38
CA GLY A 105 -17.93 -19.27 5.03
C GLY A 105 -17.17 -17.97 4.82
N TYR A 106 -16.74 -17.29 5.89
CA TYR A 106 -15.85 -16.13 5.82
C TYR A 106 -14.40 -16.56 5.83
N PHE A 107 -13.50 -15.75 5.28
CA PHE A 107 -12.07 -15.97 5.53
C PHE A 107 -11.78 -15.91 7.03
N TYR A 108 -10.78 -16.68 7.46
CA TYR A 108 -10.26 -16.58 8.83
C TYR A 108 -9.82 -15.14 9.16
N PRO A 109 -9.99 -14.65 10.40
CA PRO A 109 -9.63 -13.27 10.74
C PRO A 109 -8.13 -12.99 10.71
N MET A 110 -7.27 -13.99 10.90
CA MET A 110 -5.83 -13.78 11.05
C MET A 110 -5.03 -14.70 10.13
N ILE A 111 -3.85 -14.27 9.69
CA ILE A 111 -2.89 -15.17 9.01
C ILE A 111 -2.18 -16.06 10.04
N TRP A 112 -1.65 -15.44 11.11
CA TRP A 112 -0.87 -16.08 12.17
C TRP A 112 -1.64 -16.16 13.49
N PRO A 113 -1.24 -17.04 14.43
CA PRO A 113 -1.88 -17.14 15.74
C PRO A 113 -1.98 -15.79 16.43
N ASN A 114 -3.17 -15.48 16.96
CA ASN A 114 -3.43 -14.26 17.70
C ASN A 114 -4.14 -14.61 19.02
N LYS A 115 -3.63 -14.08 20.14
CA LYS A 115 -4.18 -14.33 21.48
C LYS A 115 -5.66 -13.94 21.64
N ASN A 116 -6.12 -12.96 20.86
CA ASN A 116 -7.51 -12.51 20.87
C ASN A 116 -8.43 -13.39 20.02
N TYR A 117 -7.84 -14.22 19.14
CA TYR A 117 -8.55 -15.07 18.17
C TYR A 117 -7.96 -16.49 18.16
N PRO A 118 -7.97 -17.20 19.31
CA PRO A 118 -7.31 -18.49 19.44
C PRO A 118 -7.91 -19.51 18.44
N GLY A 119 -7.04 -20.15 17.65
CA GLY A 119 -7.43 -21.16 16.65
C GLY A 119 -8.15 -20.61 15.42
N GLN A 120 -8.24 -19.28 15.28
CA GLN A 120 -8.92 -18.62 14.16
C GLN A 120 -7.93 -17.96 13.20
N SER A 121 -6.67 -18.39 13.19
CA SER A 121 -5.75 -18.02 12.11
C SER A 121 -5.71 -19.06 11.01
N LEU A 122 -5.44 -18.62 9.77
CA LEU A 122 -5.32 -19.50 8.62
C LEU A 122 -4.21 -20.53 8.82
N THR A 123 -3.08 -20.14 9.42
CA THR A 123 -1.94 -21.04 9.67
C THR A 123 -2.18 -22.08 10.76
N GLU A 124 -3.16 -21.87 11.65
CA GLU A 124 -3.61 -22.88 12.63
C GLU A 124 -4.61 -23.88 12.04
N ASN A 125 -5.12 -23.61 10.84
CA ASN A 125 -6.15 -24.41 10.18
C ASN A 125 -5.60 -25.15 8.95
N LYS A 126 -6.36 -26.15 8.48
CA LYS A 126 -5.96 -27.01 7.36
C LYS A 126 -6.24 -26.33 6.01
N TRP A 127 -5.40 -25.39 5.63
CA TRP A 127 -5.43 -24.77 4.30
C TRP A 127 -4.79 -25.69 3.24
N THR A 128 -5.12 -25.46 1.96
CA THR A 128 -4.45 -26.13 0.84
C THR A 128 -3.94 -25.12 -0.18
N LEU A 129 -2.77 -25.39 -0.76
CA LEU A 129 -2.20 -24.53 -1.81
C LEU A 129 -3.12 -24.44 -3.05
N ALA A 130 -3.88 -25.50 -3.34
CA ALA A 130 -4.83 -25.53 -4.45
C ALA A 130 -5.97 -24.52 -4.27
N ASP A 131 -6.52 -24.43 -3.06
CA ASP A 131 -7.56 -23.44 -2.73
C ASP A 131 -6.99 -22.02 -2.73
N ILE A 132 -5.76 -21.82 -2.24
CA ILE A 132 -5.08 -20.51 -2.32
C ILE A 132 -4.87 -20.10 -3.78
N GLU A 133 -4.35 -20.99 -4.63
CA GLU A 133 -4.17 -20.69 -6.07
C GLU A 133 -5.49 -20.38 -6.76
N LYS A 134 -6.53 -21.17 -6.48
CA LYS A 134 -7.87 -20.94 -7.02
C LYS A 134 -8.41 -19.56 -6.63
N GLU A 135 -8.26 -19.19 -5.36
CA GLU A 135 -8.74 -17.91 -4.85
C GLU A 135 -7.94 -16.72 -5.37
N MET A 136 -6.60 -16.78 -5.34
CA MET A 136 -5.75 -15.74 -5.89
C MET A 136 -6.05 -15.50 -7.37
N ARG A 137 -6.23 -16.57 -8.16
CA ARG A 137 -6.63 -16.45 -9.58
C ARG A 137 -7.99 -15.80 -9.75
N ALA A 138 -8.96 -16.15 -8.91
CA ALA A 138 -10.30 -15.57 -8.97
C ALA A 138 -10.28 -14.07 -8.64
N GLN A 139 -9.53 -13.67 -7.60
CA GLN A 139 -9.34 -12.26 -7.26
C GLN A 139 -8.63 -11.50 -8.38
N ILE A 140 -7.48 -11.99 -8.87
CA ILE A 140 -6.72 -11.35 -9.97
C ILE A 140 -7.57 -11.24 -11.23
N GLY A 141 -8.25 -12.32 -11.63
CA GLY A 141 -9.08 -12.35 -12.83
C GLY A 141 -10.25 -11.37 -12.76
N LEU A 142 -10.92 -11.27 -11.61
CA LEU A 142 -12.00 -10.31 -11.41
C LEU A 142 -11.47 -8.87 -11.39
N ALA A 143 -10.34 -8.62 -10.71
CA ALA A 143 -9.71 -7.31 -10.64
C ALA A 143 -9.32 -6.82 -12.03
N LEU A 144 -8.59 -7.60 -12.81
CA LEU A 144 -8.18 -7.23 -14.17
C LEU A 144 -9.36 -7.05 -15.13
N LYS A 145 -10.44 -7.82 -14.96
CA LYS A 145 -11.68 -7.63 -15.74
C LYS A 145 -12.33 -6.27 -15.45
N LYS A 146 -12.25 -5.77 -14.22
CA LYS A 146 -12.94 -4.54 -13.77
C LYS A 146 -12.04 -3.32 -13.79
N ILE A 147 -10.73 -3.51 -13.61
CA ILE A 147 -9.69 -2.48 -13.52
C ILE A 147 -8.51 -2.96 -14.39
N PRO A 148 -8.59 -2.87 -15.73
CA PRO A 148 -7.59 -3.46 -16.63
C PRO A 148 -6.19 -2.84 -16.53
N ARG A 149 -6.03 -1.74 -15.80
CA ARG A 149 -4.78 -0.99 -15.64
C ARG A 149 -3.97 -1.38 -14.39
N ILE A 150 -4.43 -2.36 -13.60
CA ILE A 150 -3.68 -2.88 -12.46
C ILE A 150 -2.27 -3.28 -12.93
N SER A 151 -1.26 -2.86 -12.17
CA SER A 151 0.14 -2.94 -12.59
C SER A 151 1.01 -3.83 -11.70
N HIS A 152 0.56 -4.10 -10.46
CA HIS A 152 1.28 -4.86 -9.45
C HIS A 152 0.32 -5.64 -8.53
N ILE A 153 0.90 -6.52 -7.71
CA ILE A 153 0.18 -7.25 -6.65
C ILE A 153 0.87 -7.04 -5.31
N SER A 154 0.07 -7.06 -4.25
CA SER A 154 0.52 -6.95 -2.86
C SER A 154 -0.33 -7.87 -1.96
N ALA A 155 0.04 -8.02 -0.69
CA ALA A 155 -0.58 -8.98 0.22
C ALA A 155 -1.24 -8.29 1.41
N HIS A 156 -2.56 -8.44 1.52
CA HIS A 156 -3.29 -8.06 2.73
C HIS A 156 -2.74 -8.83 3.92
N MET A 157 -2.44 -8.10 5.00
CA MET A 157 -1.83 -8.63 6.22
C MET A 157 -0.59 -9.51 5.97
N GLY A 158 0.16 -9.26 4.88
CA GLY A 158 1.36 -10.04 4.57
C GLY A 158 1.08 -11.52 4.25
N CYS A 159 -0.12 -11.87 3.79
CA CYS A 159 -0.54 -13.26 3.57
C CYS A 159 0.40 -14.11 2.70
N TYR A 160 1.24 -13.51 1.84
CA TYR A 160 2.26 -14.25 1.08
C TYR A 160 3.31 -14.91 1.97
N ASP A 161 3.63 -14.30 3.11
CA ASP A 161 4.68 -14.76 4.02
C ASP A 161 4.20 -15.85 4.98
N MET A 162 2.96 -16.34 4.82
CA MET A 162 2.44 -17.47 5.61
C MET A 162 3.19 -18.79 5.33
N ASP A 163 3.67 -18.97 4.08
CA ASP A 163 4.39 -20.16 3.64
C ASP A 163 5.21 -19.85 2.36
N PRO A 164 6.45 -20.35 2.22
CA PRO A 164 7.27 -20.14 1.02
C PRO A 164 6.60 -20.55 -0.30
N ALA A 165 5.75 -21.59 -0.29
CA ALA A 165 5.01 -22.03 -1.47
C ALA A 165 3.93 -21.03 -1.88
N VAL A 166 3.30 -20.33 -0.91
CA VAL A 166 2.33 -19.27 -1.18
C VAL A 166 3.03 -18.04 -1.77
N LYS A 167 4.20 -17.67 -1.22
CA LYS A 167 5.02 -16.58 -1.79
C LYS A 167 5.47 -16.88 -3.23
N ALA A 168 5.93 -18.11 -3.49
CA ALA A 168 6.33 -18.55 -4.82
C ALA A 168 5.14 -18.57 -5.80
N LEU A 169 3.97 -19.00 -5.34
CA LEU A 169 2.72 -18.97 -6.09
C LEU A 169 2.34 -17.53 -6.47
N ALA A 170 2.33 -16.60 -5.51
CA ALA A 170 2.01 -15.19 -5.77
C ALA A 170 2.94 -14.60 -6.84
N LYS A 171 4.26 -14.83 -6.73
CA LYS A 171 5.24 -14.40 -7.74
C LYS A 171 4.96 -14.99 -9.12
N ARG A 172 4.65 -16.29 -9.20
CA ARG A 172 4.29 -16.96 -10.46
C ARG A 172 3.05 -16.34 -11.09
N LEU A 173 2.00 -16.10 -10.29
CA LEU A 173 0.76 -15.49 -10.77
C LEU A 173 0.99 -14.04 -11.22
N ALA A 174 1.82 -13.26 -10.52
CA ALA A 174 2.17 -11.91 -10.93
C ALA A 174 2.71 -11.88 -12.36
N VAL A 175 3.66 -12.78 -12.67
CA VAL A 175 4.26 -12.93 -14.01
C VAL A 175 3.21 -13.43 -15.02
N GLU A 176 2.43 -14.45 -14.65
CA GLU A 176 1.40 -15.04 -15.51
C GLU A 176 0.38 -13.99 -15.99
N TYR A 177 -0.05 -13.11 -15.09
CA TYR A 177 -1.03 -12.07 -15.35
C TYR A 177 -0.41 -10.72 -15.75
N LYS A 178 0.92 -10.62 -15.88
CA LYS A 178 1.67 -9.41 -16.27
C LYS A 178 1.44 -8.20 -15.35
N ILE A 179 1.40 -8.48 -14.06
CA ILE A 179 1.23 -7.53 -12.95
C ILE A 179 2.39 -7.69 -11.96
N ASP A 180 3.61 -7.83 -12.51
CA ASP A 180 4.85 -8.27 -11.87
C ASP A 180 5.82 -7.13 -11.56
N ILE A 181 5.33 -5.90 -11.37
CA ILE A 181 6.19 -4.83 -10.84
C ILE A 181 6.47 -5.12 -9.37
N ASP A 182 7.61 -5.77 -9.11
CA ASP A 182 8.09 -6.10 -7.78
C ASP A 182 9.04 -5.01 -7.25
N PRO A 183 8.67 -4.28 -6.18
CA PRO A 183 9.54 -3.26 -5.57
C PRO A 183 10.92 -3.79 -5.16
N ALA A 184 10.99 -5.02 -4.64
CA ALA A 184 12.25 -5.59 -4.16
C ALA A 184 13.22 -5.86 -5.32
N GLU A 185 12.73 -6.40 -6.44
CA GLU A 185 13.54 -6.60 -7.66
C GLU A 185 13.97 -5.28 -8.32
N ARG A 186 13.31 -4.18 -7.95
CA ARG A 186 13.61 -2.82 -8.41
C ARG A 186 14.45 -2.01 -7.42
N GLY A 187 14.91 -2.63 -6.33
CA GLY A 187 15.75 -1.99 -5.31
C GLY A 187 15.01 -0.93 -4.47
N VAL A 188 13.68 -0.97 -4.44
CA VAL A 188 12.86 -0.10 -3.61
C VAL A 188 13.00 -0.52 -2.14
N LYS A 189 13.16 0.47 -1.25
CA LYS A 189 13.34 0.25 0.18
C LYS A 189 12.08 0.65 0.95
N GLY A 190 11.61 -0.21 1.84
CA GLY A 190 10.54 0.15 2.77
C GLY A 190 10.99 1.24 3.74
N VAL A 191 10.12 2.22 4.00
CA VAL A 191 10.32 3.24 5.04
C VAL A 191 9.06 3.37 5.87
N GLY A 192 9.21 3.88 7.08
CA GLY A 192 8.09 4.17 7.98
C GLY A 192 8.39 5.35 8.87
N TYR A 193 7.42 5.67 9.71
CA TYR A 193 7.48 6.68 10.75
C TYR A 193 8.80 6.64 11.55
N LYS A 194 9.41 7.82 11.78
CA LYS A 194 10.60 8.00 12.64
C LYS A 194 10.21 8.70 13.95
N GLY A 195 9.41 8.00 14.76
CA GLY A 195 8.88 8.51 16.03
C GLY A 195 7.46 8.03 16.32
N PRO A 196 6.82 8.55 17.39
CA PRO A 196 5.41 8.33 17.68
C PRO A 196 4.51 8.68 16.47
N HIS A 197 3.35 8.06 16.38
CA HIS A 197 2.45 8.22 15.23
C HIS A 197 0.99 7.87 15.58
N GLN A 198 0.58 8.08 16.84
CA GLN A 198 -0.78 7.80 17.29
C GLN A 198 -1.72 8.97 17.01
N THR A 199 -1.23 10.21 17.14
CA THR A 199 -2.00 11.43 16.81
C THR A 199 -1.60 11.99 15.45
N VAL A 200 -2.41 12.90 14.89
CA VAL A 200 -2.09 13.60 13.63
C VAL A 200 -0.76 14.34 13.73
N GLU A 201 -0.54 15.10 14.80
CA GLU A 201 0.70 15.85 15.02
C GLU A 201 1.91 14.94 15.13
N GLU A 202 1.77 13.78 15.79
CA GLU A 202 2.81 12.77 15.88
C GLU A 202 3.12 12.17 14.51
N LYS A 203 2.09 11.73 13.75
CA LYS A 203 2.23 11.20 12.39
C LYS A 203 2.95 12.21 11.50
N VAL A 204 2.55 13.49 11.53
CA VAL A 204 3.19 14.58 10.76
C VAL A 204 4.65 14.75 11.14
N SER A 205 4.95 14.88 12.44
CA SER A 205 6.32 15.09 12.91
C SER A 205 7.23 13.89 12.57
N SER A 206 6.69 12.69 12.71
CA SER A 206 7.38 11.43 12.46
C SER A 206 7.61 11.16 10.97
N PHE A 207 6.67 11.55 10.10
CA PHE A 207 6.84 11.52 8.66
C PHE A 207 7.86 12.55 8.18
N LEU A 208 7.83 13.77 8.72
CA LEU A 208 8.85 14.79 8.43
C LEU A 208 10.25 14.30 8.82
N ALA A 209 10.40 13.66 9.98
CA ALA A 209 11.65 13.05 10.40
C ALA A 209 12.06 11.88 9.48
N MET A 210 11.12 11.09 8.97
CA MET A 210 11.39 10.07 7.94
C MET A 210 11.96 10.69 6.66
N LEU A 211 11.40 11.81 6.19
CA LEU A 211 11.90 12.49 4.99
C LEU A 211 13.37 12.94 5.12
N GLU A 212 13.86 13.20 6.34
CA GLU A 212 15.28 13.51 6.59
C GLU A 212 16.22 12.32 6.33
N THR A 213 15.68 11.09 6.30
CA THR A 213 16.47 9.86 6.13
C THR A 213 16.65 9.44 4.67
N LEU A 214 15.91 10.05 3.74
CA LEU A 214 15.92 9.65 2.33
C LEU A 214 17.21 10.09 1.63
N LYS A 215 17.84 9.15 0.93
CA LYS A 215 19.12 9.36 0.25
C LYS A 215 18.92 9.64 -1.26
N PRO A 216 19.65 10.60 -1.84
CA PRO A 216 19.68 10.82 -3.28
C PRO A 216 19.96 9.52 -4.06
N GLY A 217 19.26 9.34 -5.18
CA GLY A 217 19.39 8.17 -6.06
C GLY A 217 18.69 6.89 -5.56
N GLU A 218 18.13 6.89 -4.35
CA GLU A 218 17.38 5.75 -3.81
C GLU A 218 15.87 5.93 -4.02
N THR A 219 15.15 4.80 -4.13
CA THR A 219 13.69 4.77 -4.22
C THR A 219 13.12 4.09 -2.98
N TYR A 220 12.08 4.69 -2.42
CA TYR A 220 11.47 4.30 -1.16
C TYR A 220 9.98 4.04 -1.32
N LEU A 221 9.43 3.18 -0.47
CA LEU A 221 8.01 2.89 -0.35
C LEU A 221 7.54 3.16 1.08
N PHE A 222 6.60 4.08 1.22
CA PHE A 222 5.85 4.31 2.45
C PHE A 222 4.42 3.80 2.26
N VAL A 223 3.94 3.02 3.21
CA VAL A 223 2.60 2.40 3.18
C VAL A 223 1.83 2.83 4.41
N ASP A 224 0.58 3.23 4.24
CA ASP A 224 -0.35 3.44 5.35
C ASP A 224 -1.82 3.31 4.88
N HIS A 225 -2.78 3.53 5.78
CA HIS A 225 -4.19 3.19 5.56
C HIS A 225 -5.10 4.41 5.76
N PRO A 226 -5.29 5.26 4.73
CA PRO A 226 -6.28 6.34 4.77
C PRO A 226 -7.70 5.85 5.07
N GLY A 227 -8.47 6.63 5.83
CA GLY A 227 -9.88 6.36 6.11
C GLY A 227 -10.57 7.58 6.71
N LEU A 228 -11.81 7.87 6.34
CA LEU A 228 -12.55 8.99 6.93
C LEU A 228 -13.22 8.58 8.24
N ASP A 229 -13.05 9.39 9.29
CA ASP A 229 -13.73 9.19 10.58
C ASP A 229 -15.23 9.47 10.43
N THR A 230 -15.96 8.40 10.13
CA THR A 230 -17.40 8.39 9.87
C THR A 230 -18.05 7.29 10.71
N PRO A 231 -19.39 7.34 10.93
CA PRO A 231 -20.08 6.26 11.63
C PRO A 231 -19.86 4.86 11.05
N GLU A 232 -19.62 4.74 9.73
CA GLU A 232 -19.27 3.46 9.10
C GLU A 232 -17.93 2.96 9.61
N LEU A 233 -16.88 3.78 9.52
CA LEU A 233 -15.53 3.36 9.90
C LEU A 233 -15.39 3.19 11.43
N GLN A 234 -16.14 3.95 12.23
CA GLN A 234 -16.22 3.77 13.68
C GLN A 234 -16.81 2.41 14.08
N ALA A 235 -17.60 1.79 13.22
CA ALA A 235 -18.13 0.45 13.44
C ALA A 235 -17.18 -0.67 12.97
N ILE A 236 -16.08 -0.34 12.30
CA ILE A 236 -15.08 -1.31 11.83
C ILE A 236 -13.94 -1.36 12.84
N PHE A 237 -13.74 -2.53 13.44
CA PHE A 237 -12.66 -2.79 14.38
C PHE A 237 -12.36 -4.27 14.45
N HIS A 238 -11.24 -4.61 15.08
CA HIS A 238 -10.95 -5.94 15.59
C HIS A 238 -10.33 -5.81 16.98
N ILE A 239 -10.35 -6.88 17.78
CA ILE A 239 -9.80 -6.83 19.14
C ILE A 239 -8.30 -6.56 19.06
N GLY A 240 -7.84 -5.48 19.70
CA GLY A 240 -6.47 -4.96 19.62
C GLY A 240 -6.27 -3.83 18.59
N TYR A 241 -7.30 -3.48 17.82
CA TYR A 241 -7.31 -2.29 16.97
C TYR A 241 -8.74 -1.71 16.89
N GLU A 242 -9.16 -1.10 18.00
CA GLU A 242 -10.52 -0.56 18.17
C GLU A 242 -10.68 0.88 17.70
N ASN A 243 -9.58 1.61 17.50
CA ASN A 243 -9.57 3.02 17.12
C ASN A 243 -9.34 3.25 15.62
N VAL A 244 -9.80 2.32 14.77
CA VAL A 244 -9.58 2.34 13.31
C VAL A 244 -9.95 3.67 12.68
N ALA A 245 -11.14 4.21 13.02
CA ALA A 245 -11.63 5.45 12.42
C ALA A 245 -10.69 6.64 12.66
N THR A 246 -10.35 6.89 13.93
CA THR A 246 -9.48 8.01 14.30
C THR A 246 -8.05 7.82 13.81
N ASP A 247 -7.51 6.60 13.88
CA ASP A 247 -6.16 6.31 13.41
C ASP A 247 -6.04 6.51 11.88
N ARG A 248 -6.96 5.92 11.11
CA ARG A 248 -6.98 6.03 9.64
C ARG A 248 -7.33 7.45 9.16
N GLN A 249 -8.15 8.20 9.90
CA GLN A 249 -8.37 9.63 9.65
C GLN A 249 -7.08 10.42 9.80
N GLY A 250 -6.27 10.11 10.81
CA GLY A 250 -4.98 10.77 10.97
C GLY A 250 -4.02 10.49 9.82
N VAL A 251 -4.16 9.35 9.13
CA VAL A 251 -3.41 9.07 7.89
C VAL A 251 -3.90 9.93 6.74
N THR A 252 -5.22 10.06 6.55
CA THR A 252 -5.79 10.96 5.52
C THR A 252 -5.37 12.41 5.75
N ASP A 253 -5.39 12.85 7.01
CA ASP A 253 -4.95 14.19 7.39
C ASP A 253 -3.46 14.39 7.09
N LEU A 254 -2.61 13.43 7.45
CA LEU A 254 -1.18 13.44 7.10
C LEU A 254 -0.97 13.54 5.58
N PHE A 255 -1.64 12.68 4.81
CA PHE A 255 -1.44 12.61 3.35
C PHE A 255 -1.89 13.88 2.64
N THR A 256 -2.84 14.62 3.22
CA THR A 256 -3.36 15.87 2.68
C THR A 256 -2.78 17.14 3.33
N ASP A 257 -1.84 16.99 4.29
CA ASP A 257 -1.26 18.10 5.03
C ASP A 257 -0.32 18.97 4.18
N ASN A 258 -0.55 20.27 4.19
CA ASN A 258 0.27 21.26 3.47
C ASN A 258 1.74 21.27 3.90
N ARG A 259 2.02 21.05 5.19
CA ARG A 259 3.37 20.98 5.76
C ARG A 259 4.17 19.84 5.13
N ILE A 260 3.52 18.70 4.89
CA ILE A 260 4.15 17.54 4.24
C ILE A 260 4.43 17.82 2.77
N ARG A 261 3.44 18.36 2.03
CA ARG A 261 3.62 18.74 0.63
C ARG A 261 4.75 19.75 0.44
N GLU A 262 4.83 20.76 1.32
CA GLU A 262 5.91 21.74 1.32
C GLU A 262 7.26 21.08 1.64
N ALA A 263 7.32 20.19 2.63
CA ALA A 263 8.56 19.51 2.98
C ALA A 263 9.10 18.64 1.85
N ILE A 264 8.23 17.86 1.18
CA ILE A 264 8.58 17.06 -0.02
C ILE A 264 9.15 17.98 -1.11
N ARG A 265 8.48 19.09 -1.41
CA ARG A 265 8.93 20.06 -2.42
C ARG A 265 10.28 20.69 -2.06
N ARG A 266 10.40 21.21 -0.83
CA ARG A 266 11.62 21.86 -0.32
C ARG A 266 12.82 20.91 -0.33
N LYS A 267 12.60 19.62 -0.06
CA LYS A 267 13.64 18.59 -0.09
C LYS A 267 13.94 18.06 -1.49
N GLY A 268 13.14 18.41 -2.49
CA GLY A 268 13.26 17.86 -3.83
C GLY A 268 12.98 16.36 -3.88
N VAL A 269 12.19 15.80 -2.96
CA VAL A 269 11.79 14.39 -3.02
C VAL A 269 10.83 14.21 -4.19
N GLN A 270 11.12 13.27 -5.08
CA GLN A 270 10.28 12.97 -6.22
C GLN A 270 9.22 11.93 -5.85
N LEU A 271 7.96 12.32 -5.85
CA LEU A 271 6.86 11.37 -5.76
C LEU A 271 6.77 10.56 -7.04
N VAL A 272 6.73 9.24 -6.91
CA VAL A 272 6.62 8.27 -8.00
C VAL A 272 5.67 7.14 -7.63
N SER A 273 5.29 6.33 -8.60
CA SER A 273 4.39 5.17 -8.48
C SER A 273 5.12 3.86 -8.84
N TYR A 274 4.43 2.72 -8.78
CA TYR A 274 4.97 1.45 -9.28
C TYR A 274 5.13 1.49 -10.80
N ALA A 275 4.23 2.17 -11.51
CA ALA A 275 4.32 2.36 -12.96
C ALA A 275 5.65 3.01 -13.40
N ASP A 276 6.25 3.87 -12.56
CA ASP A 276 7.55 4.50 -12.79
C ASP A 276 8.77 3.57 -12.52
N LEU A 277 8.50 2.32 -12.13
CA LEU A 277 9.49 1.25 -11.98
C LEU A 277 9.51 0.30 -13.18
N LYS A 278 8.62 0.49 -14.17
CA LYS A 278 8.65 -0.28 -15.42
C LYS A 278 9.97 -0.01 -16.16
N LYS A 279 10.54 -1.08 -16.72
CA LYS A 279 11.74 -1.00 -17.57
C LYS A 279 11.37 -0.58 -18.98
#